data_AF-A0AB39VH99-F1
#
_entry.id   AF-A0AB39VH99-F1
#
_cell.length_a   1.000
_cell.length_b   1.000
_cell.length_c   1.000
_cell.angle_alpha   90.00
_cell.angle_beta   90.00
_cell.angle_gamma   90.00
#
_symmetry.space_group_name_H-M   'P 1'
#
loop_
_entity.id
_entity.type
_entity.pdbx_description
1 polymer ?
#
loop_
_entity_poly.entity_id
_entity_poly.type
_entity_poly.pdbx_seq_one_letter_code
_entity_poly.pdbx_strand_id
1 'polypeptide(L)'
;MTGVIKQIEKMKPFFEKVSRNIYLRAVRDGFIAAMPVVLFSSLFVLVAFVPNIFGFKWPKEIEDAIIKPYNYSMGILGLLVAGTTAKALTDSFNRNLESTNQINNVSTMLASIVGFLVLAADPLKDGFAKGYLGSTGLITGFFAAFITVGIYNFCIKRNITIKMPSEVPPNLSQTFKDVIPFSAVIIFLYIIDIIVRRVSGHGFAQNVIEIFKPLFSAANGYVGITIIYGVIAMFWFVGIHGPSIVEPAISAVAFINLDANLKLFQAGQHANHIITPGTQMFVATMGGTGATLVVPFMFMWLAKSKQNKAIGRASCIPTAFGVNEPILFGAPIVLNPVFFIPFILAPIVNVWLFKIFVDILNMNSFSYFLPWTTPGPIGIVLGTGFSFLAIILALLLIVVDTAIYYPFFKVYDEEILDKEKLAATEENENSKKEFMTNDKVETREEIKVALKTPEKETKTEESAGGPKIKEQKNVLVLCAGGGTSGLLANALKKAAKEYNEPIDAAAGAYGAHYDMMKDYDLIVLAPQVASNYEDIKKDTDKLGIKLVKTQGAEYIKLTRDPKGSLEFVKKQFEN
;
A
#
# COMPACT_ATOMS: atom_id res chain seq x y z
N MET A 1 5.27 19.30 -23.26
CA MET A 1 5.12 18.56 -21.98
C MET A 1 4.71 19.45 -20.80
N THR A 2 5.20 20.69 -20.69
CA THR A 2 4.82 21.67 -19.64
C THR A 2 3.32 22.00 -19.58
N GLY A 3 2.61 22.00 -20.72
CA GLY A 3 1.16 22.22 -20.74
C GLY A 3 0.34 21.07 -20.13
N VAL A 4 0.75 19.82 -20.41
CA VAL A 4 0.10 18.61 -19.88
C VAL A 4 0.30 18.53 -18.37
N ILE A 5 1.53 18.78 -17.88
CA ILE A 5 1.83 18.83 -16.44
C ILE A 5 1.03 19.92 -15.73
N LYS A 6 0.95 21.14 -16.29
CA LYS A 6 0.09 22.21 -15.73
C LYS A 6 -1.38 21.81 -15.67
N GLN A 7 -1.89 21.13 -16.69
CA GLN A 7 -3.27 20.67 -16.72
C GLN A 7 -3.54 19.58 -15.67
N ILE A 8 -2.56 18.69 -15.48
CA ILE A 8 -2.60 17.65 -14.45
C ILE A 8 -2.51 18.24 -13.03
N GLU A 9 -1.62 19.21 -12.79
CA GLU A 9 -1.53 19.94 -11.53
C GLU A 9 -2.85 20.65 -11.20
N LYS A 10 -3.53 21.20 -12.22
CA LYS A 10 -4.88 21.78 -12.06
C LYS A 10 -5.93 20.74 -11.64
N MET A 11 -5.76 19.47 -12.03
CA MET A 11 -6.65 18.36 -11.64
C MET A 11 -6.28 17.74 -10.28
N LYS A 12 -5.11 18.04 -9.72
CA LYS A 12 -4.63 17.50 -8.44
C LYS A 12 -5.65 17.65 -7.28
N PRO A 13 -6.32 18.81 -7.08
CA PRO A 13 -7.32 18.95 -6.01
C PRO A 13 -8.51 18.00 -6.17
N PHE A 14 -8.93 17.74 -7.42
CA PHE A 14 -9.99 16.77 -7.70
C PHE A 14 -9.54 15.35 -7.32
N PHE A 15 -8.33 14.95 -7.68
CA PHE A 15 -7.78 13.64 -7.34
C PHE A 15 -7.57 13.45 -5.83
N GLU A 16 -7.12 14.49 -5.13
CA GLU A 16 -7.04 14.49 -3.68
C GLU A 16 -8.43 14.35 -3.04
N LYS A 17 -9.46 15.00 -3.61
CA LYS A 17 -10.85 14.83 -3.15
C LYS A 17 -11.36 13.40 -3.34
N VAL A 18 -11.02 12.75 -4.46
CA VAL A 18 -11.34 11.33 -4.70
C VAL A 18 -10.59 10.43 -3.70
N SER A 19 -9.28 10.67 -3.50
CA SER A 19 -8.45 9.96 -2.51
C SER A 19 -8.98 10.05 -1.08
N ARG A 20 -9.51 11.22 -0.71
CA ARG A 20 -10.06 11.51 0.61
C ARG A 20 -11.51 11.07 0.78
N ASN A 21 -12.12 10.42 -0.23
CA ASN A 21 -13.45 9.88 -0.10
C ASN A 21 -13.48 8.79 0.99
N ILE A 22 -14.27 9.02 2.03
CA ILE A 22 -14.33 8.15 3.21
C ILE A 22 -14.81 6.73 2.90
N TYR A 23 -15.62 6.52 1.86
CA TYR A 23 -16.13 5.21 1.49
C TYR A 23 -15.06 4.38 0.76
N LEU A 24 -14.38 4.97 -0.22
CA LEU A 24 -13.25 4.33 -0.90
C LEU A 24 -12.13 4.01 0.08
N ARG A 25 -11.84 4.95 0.99
CA ARG A 25 -10.85 4.77 2.05
C ARG A 25 -11.23 3.62 2.99
N ALA A 26 -12.50 3.54 3.40
CA ALA A 26 -12.98 2.46 4.27
C ALA A 26 -12.90 1.08 3.62
N VAL A 27 -13.17 0.97 2.32
CA VAL A 27 -12.97 -0.29 1.57
C VAL A 27 -11.50 -0.69 1.62
N ARG A 28 -10.59 0.21 1.26
CA ARG A 28 -9.15 -0.02 1.30
C ARG A 28 -8.68 -0.43 2.69
N ASP A 29 -9.02 0.36 3.71
CA ASP A 29 -8.57 0.13 5.09
C ASP A 29 -9.16 -1.18 5.65
N GLY A 30 -10.39 -1.53 5.27
CA GLY A 30 -11.01 -2.81 5.59
C GLY A 30 -10.27 -4.00 4.99
N PHE A 31 -9.83 -3.92 3.72
CA PHE A 31 -8.98 -4.95 3.12
C PHE A 31 -7.61 -5.04 3.79
N ILE A 32 -6.97 -3.91 4.08
CA ILE A 32 -5.67 -3.88 4.78
C ILE A 32 -5.78 -4.62 6.12
N ALA A 33 -6.85 -4.37 6.89
CA ALA A 33 -7.11 -5.07 8.13
C ALA A 33 -7.29 -6.59 7.95
N ALA A 34 -7.79 -7.04 6.80
CA ALA A 34 -7.96 -8.46 6.46
C ALA A 34 -6.72 -9.11 5.80
N MET A 35 -5.66 -8.35 5.47
CA MET A 35 -4.48 -8.89 4.77
C MET A 35 -3.81 -10.08 5.46
N PRO A 36 -3.67 -10.15 6.80
CA PRO A 36 -3.07 -11.31 7.46
C PRO A 36 -3.80 -12.62 7.11
N VAL A 37 -5.12 -12.56 6.97
CA VAL A 37 -5.97 -13.69 6.60
C VAL A 37 -5.63 -14.14 5.18
N VAL A 38 -5.59 -13.22 4.22
CA VAL A 38 -5.28 -13.51 2.82
C VAL A 38 -3.88 -14.13 2.66
N LEU A 39 -2.88 -13.54 3.33
CA LEU A 39 -1.48 -13.99 3.27
C LEU A 39 -1.31 -15.40 3.86
N PHE A 40 -1.84 -15.62 5.06
CA PHE A 40 -1.74 -16.91 5.75
C PHE A 40 -2.41 -18.03 4.95
N SER A 41 -3.58 -17.76 4.37
CA SER A 41 -4.37 -18.75 3.62
C SER A 41 -3.67 -19.26 2.38
N SER A 42 -2.93 -18.37 1.71
CA SER A 42 -2.34 -18.67 0.41
C SER A 42 -1.20 -19.68 0.49
N LEU A 43 -0.51 -19.75 1.65
CA LEU A 43 0.51 -20.76 1.91
C LEU A 43 -0.07 -22.18 1.85
N PHE A 44 -1.27 -22.39 2.39
CA PHE A 44 -1.94 -23.70 2.36
C PHE A 44 -2.34 -24.11 0.94
N VAL A 45 -2.83 -23.16 0.14
CA VAL A 45 -3.18 -23.42 -1.26
C VAL A 45 -1.93 -23.80 -2.07
N LEU A 46 -0.79 -23.15 -1.81
CA LEU A 46 0.48 -23.50 -2.44
C LEU A 46 0.92 -24.91 -2.03
N VAL A 47 0.90 -25.25 -0.74
CA VAL A 47 1.27 -26.59 -0.25
C VAL A 47 0.35 -27.67 -0.81
N ALA A 48 -0.96 -27.39 -0.93
CA ALA A 48 -1.94 -28.34 -1.45
C ALA A 48 -1.74 -28.61 -2.95
N PHE A 49 -1.55 -27.55 -3.76
CA PHE A 49 -1.71 -27.69 -5.21
C PHE A 49 -0.44 -27.49 -6.03
N VAL A 50 0.61 -26.87 -5.51
CA VAL A 50 1.89 -26.78 -6.25
C VAL A 50 2.48 -28.16 -6.54
N PRO A 51 2.47 -29.14 -5.62
CA PRO A 51 2.98 -30.48 -5.91
C PRO A 51 2.30 -31.16 -7.13
N ASN A 52 1.04 -30.84 -7.42
CA ASN A 52 0.29 -31.41 -8.55
C ASN A 52 0.98 -31.11 -9.89
N ILE A 53 1.67 -29.97 -9.99
CA ILE A 53 2.43 -29.57 -11.19
C ILE A 53 3.60 -30.53 -11.44
N PHE A 54 4.18 -31.08 -10.36
CA PHE A 54 5.28 -32.05 -10.41
C PHE A 54 4.79 -33.51 -10.43
N GLY A 55 3.49 -33.73 -10.70
CA GLY A 55 2.89 -35.05 -10.78
C GLY A 55 2.58 -35.71 -9.43
N PHE A 56 2.78 -35.00 -8.31
CA PHE A 56 2.44 -35.50 -6.99
C PHE A 56 1.09 -34.97 -6.54
N LYS A 57 0.15 -35.85 -6.20
CA LYS A 57 -1.15 -35.48 -5.62
C LYS A 57 -1.26 -36.03 -4.21
N TRP A 58 -1.71 -35.19 -3.30
CA TRP A 58 -2.06 -35.65 -1.96
C TRP A 58 -3.25 -36.62 -2.01
N PRO A 59 -3.31 -37.63 -1.12
CA PRO A 59 -4.56 -38.31 -0.81
C PRO A 59 -5.63 -37.28 -0.42
N LYS A 60 -6.88 -37.54 -0.79
CA LYS A 60 -7.98 -36.57 -0.63
C LYS A 60 -8.14 -36.12 0.82
N GLU A 61 -7.99 -37.02 1.77
CA GLU A 61 -8.09 -36.72 3.21
C GLU A 61 -7.00 -35.75 3.67
N ILE A 62 -5.79 -35.87 3.12
CA ILE A 62 -4.67 -34.97 3.41
C ILE A 62 -4.87 -33.63 2.70
N GLU A 63 -5.32 -33.64 1.45
CA GLU A 63 -5.66 -32.41 0.71
C GLU A 63 -6.73 -31.61 1.46
N ASP A 64 -7.82 -32.26 1.88
CA ASP A 64 -8.90 -31.64 2.65
C ASP A 64 -8.38 -31.07 3.99
N ALA A 65 -7.45 -31.76 4.64
CA ALA A 65 -6.80 -31.26 5.86
C ALA A 65 -5.92 -30.04 5.60
N ILE A 66 -5.15 -30.03 4.51
CA ILE A 66 -4.28 -28.89 4.12
C ILE A 66 -5.13 -27.69 3.69
N ILE A 67 -6.23 -27.90 2.97
CA ILE A 67 -7.11 -26.82 2.47
C ILE A 67 -8.06 -26.27 3.55
N LYS A 68 -8.29 -27.02 4.64
CA LYS A 68 -9.17 -26.59 5.72
C LYS A 68 -8.87 -25.16 6.22
N PRO A 69 -7.63 -24.76 6.56
CA PRO A 69 -7.31 -23.38 6.91
C PRO A 69 -7.80 -22.36 5.88
N TYR A 70 -7.58 -22.59 4.57
CA TYR A 70 -8.06 -21.70 3.49
C TYR A 70 -9.58 -21.51 3.51
N ASN A 71 -10.33 -22.59 3.73
CA ASN A 71 -11.79 -22.55 3.76
C ASN A 71 -12.33 -21.72 4.95
N TYR A 72 -11.62 -21.72 6.08
CA TYR A 72 -12.00 -20.95 7.28
C TYR A 72 -11.42 -19.53 7.31
N SER A 73 -10.77 -19.10 6.23
CA SER A 73 -10.14 -17.79 6.11
C SER A 73 -10.57 -17.09 4.81
N MET A 74 -10.03 -17.47 3.66
CA MET A 74 -10.43 -16.95 2.35
C MET A 74 -11.88 -17.32 2.01
N GLY A 75 -12.32 -18.52 2.43
CA GLY A 75 -13.70 -18.95 2.27
C GLY A 75 -14.74 -18.12 3.05
N ILE A 76 -14.29 -17.25 3.96
CA ILE A 76 -15.13 -16.30 4.71
C ILE A 76 -14.64 -14.85 4.57
N LEU A 77 -13.80 -14.54 3.56
CA LEU A 77 -13.20 -13.23 3.38
C LEU A 77 -14.25 -12.10 3.28
N GLY A 78 -15.37 -12.33 2.59
CA GLY A 78 -16.45 -11.35 2.45
C GLY A 78 -17.05 -10.95 3.79
N LEU A 79 -17.24 -11.92 4.69
CA LEU A 79 -17.70 -11.69 6.06
C LEU A 79 -16.74 -10.79 6.85
N LEU A 80 -15.44 -11.10 6.81
CA LEU A 80 -14.41 -10.36 7.54
C LEU A 80 -14.28 -8.94 7.02
N VAL A 81 -14.24 -8.77 5.70
CA VAL A 81 -14.12 -7.46 5.04
C VAL A 81 -15.37 -6.60 5.26
N ALA A 82 -16.58 -7.17 5.30
CA ALA A 82 -17.79 -6.43 5.65
C ALA A 82 -17.63 -5.75 7.03
N GLY A 83 -17.19 -6.51 8.03
CA GLY A 83 -16.95 -6.00 9.37
C GLY A 83 -15.83 -4.95 9.44
N THR A 84 -14.66 -5.25 8.87
CA THR A 84 -13.50 -4.33 8.94
C THR A 84 -13.73 -3.04 8.15
N THR A 85 -14.42 -3.11 7.00
CA THR A 85 -14.84 -1.91 6.24
C THR A 85 -15.84 -1.08 7.05
N ALA A 86 -16.80 -1.70 7.74
CA ALA A 86 -17.72 -0.97 8.62
C ALA A 86 -16.99 -0.28 9.77
N LYS A 87 -16.03 -0.95 10.42
CA LYS A 87 -15.16 -0.35 11.45
C LYS A 87 -14.43 0.88 10.89
N ALA A 88 -13.71 0.73 9.77
CA ALA A 88 -12.93 1.80 9.17
C ALA A 88 -13.78 3.00 8.71
N LEU A 89 -14.98 2.73 8.18
CA LEU A 89 -15.93 3.79 7.83
C LEU A 89 -16.45 4.50 9.08
N THR A 90 -16.73 3.76 10.14
CA THR A 90 -17.16 4.32 11.43
C THR A 90 -16.12 5.26 12.01
N ASP A 91 -14.85 4.84 12.02
CA ASP A 91 -13.72 5.65 12.46
C ASP A 91 -13.65 6.97 11.66
N SER A 92 -13.91 6.91 10.35
CA SER A 92 -13.95 8.10 9.50
C SER A 92 -15.14 9.04 9.79
N PHE A 93 -16.32 8.52 10.12
CA PHE A 93 -17.46 9.32 10.54
C PHE A 93 -17.24 9.97 11.92
N ASN A 94 -16.69 9.19 12.84
CA ASN A 94 -16.34 9.56 14.22
C ASN A 94 -15.43 10.79 14.30
N ARG A 95 -14.54 10.99 13.32
CA ARG A 95 -13.73 12.21 13.21
C ARG A 95 -14.55 13.50 13.25
N ASN A 96 -15.74 13.48 12.66
CA ASN A 96 -16.63 14.64 12.54
C ASN A 96 -17.73 14.65 13.62
N LEU A 97 -17.72 13.68 14.54
CA LEU A 97 -18.61 13.64 15.69
C LEU A 97 -17.90 14.18 16.93
N GLU A 98 -18.68 14.66 17.90
CA GLU A 98 -18.19 15.08 19.20
C GLU A 98 -17.61 13.88 19.96
N SER A 99 -16.53 14.08 20.73
CA SER A 99 -15.86 13.02 21.49
C SER A 99 -16.79 12.31 22.49
N THR A 100 -17.81 13.01 22.98
CA THR A 100 -18.84 12.49 23.89
C THR A 100 -19.97 11.73 23.18
N ASN A 101 -20.08 11.83 21.85
CA ASN A 101 -21.14 11.21 21.06
C ASN A 101 -20.60 10.44 19.84
N GLN A 102 -19.64 9.56 20.08
CA GLN A 102 -19.04 8.69 19.08
C GLN A 102 -19.92 7.46 18.81
N ILE A 103 -19.82 6.92 17.60
CA ILE A 103 -20.37 5.62 17.22
C ILE A 103 -19.39 4.55 17.66
N ASN A 104 -19.88 3.47 18.27
CA ASN A 104 -19.05 2.33 18.62
C ASN A 104 -18.68 1.54 17.35
N ASN A 105 -17.39 1.53 17.01
CA ASN A 105 -16.86 0.89 15.81
C ASN A 105 -16.88 -0.64 15.86
N VAL A 106 -16.87 -1.25 17.06
CA VAL A 106 -17.07 -2.69 17.25
C VAL A 106 -18.54 -3.05 17.01
N SER A 107 -19.47 -2.21 17.49
CA SER A 107 -20.90 -2.43 17.28
C SER A 107 -21.27 -2.39 15.81
N THR A 108 -20.74 -1.42 15.04
CA THR A 108 -20.97 -1.36 13.58
C THR A 108 -20.29 -2.51 12.83
N MET A 109 -19.11 -2.94 13.27
CA MET A 109 -18.46 -4.15 12.73
C MET A 109 -19.36 -5.38 12.89
N LEU A 110 -19.87 -5.63 14.10
CA LEU A 110 -20.75 -6.77 14.38
C LEU A 110 -22.08 -6.66 13.63
N ALA A 111 -22.70 -5.48 13.62
CA ALA A 111 -23.93 -5.23 12.88
C ALA A 111 -23.77 -5.47 11.38
N SER A 112 -22.63 -5.06 10.80
CA SER A 112 -22.33 -5.30 9.39
C SER A 112 -22.07 -6.76 9.08
N ILE A 113 -21.45 -7.52 9.99
CA ILE A 113 -21.25 -8.97 9.83
C ILE A 113 -22.61 -9.69 9.81
N VAL A 114 -23.49 -9.38 10.76
CA VAL A 114 -24.84 -9.97 10.81
C VAL A 114 -25.67 -9.52 9.61
N GLY A 115 -25.62 -8.24 9.27
CA GLY A 115 -26.29 -7.68 8.09
C GLY A 115 -25.81 -8.31 6.78
N PHE A 116 -24.51 -8.56 6.65
CA PHE A 116 -23.95 -9.28 5.51
C PHE A 116 -24.49 -10.71 5.42
N LEU A 117 -24.54 -11.45 6.53
CA LEU A 117 -25.11 -12.80 6.56
C LEU A 117 -26.57 -12.81 6.09
N VAL A 118 -27.37 -11.81 6.48
CA VAL A 118 -28.75 -11.66 6.00
C VAL A 118 -28.82 -11.51 4.47
N LEU A 119 -27.88 -10.78 3.86
CA LEU A 119 -27.86 -10.54 2.40
C LEU A 119 -27.19 -11.66 1.58
N ALA A 120 -26.32 -12.45 2.20
CA ALA A 120 -25.37 -13.32 1.49
C ALA A 120 -25.47 -14.81 1.85
N ALA A 121 -26.24 -15.18 2.88
CA ALA A 121 -26.32 -16.55 3.33
C ALA A 121 -27.77 -17.06 3.29
N ASP A 122 -28.06 -17.98 2.38
CA ASP A 122 -29.37 -18.63 2.32
C ASP A 122 -29.52 -19.68 3.43
N PRO A 123 -30.70 -19.79 4.07
CA PRO A 123 -30.92 -20.81 5.09
C PRO A 123 -30.87 -22.22 4.49
N LEU A 124 -30.23 -23.14 5.21
CA LEU A 124 -30.19 -24.58 4.94
C LEU A 124 -30.78 -25.34 6.13
N LYS A 125 -31.09 -26.63 5.95
CA LYS A 125 -31.71 -27.47 6.99
C LYS A 125 -30.98 -27.43 8.33
N ASP A 126 -29.64 -27.49 8.31
CA ASP A 126 -28.78 -27.52 9.51
C ASP A 126 -27.71 -26.41 9.49
N GLY A 127 -28.03 -25.25 8.90
CA GLY A 127 -27.09 -24.12 8.84
C GLY A 127 -27.45 -23.10 7.76
N PHE A 128 -26.45 -22.49 7.15
CA PHE A 128 -26.62 -21.54 6.06
C PHE A 128 -25.59 -21.76 4.94
N ALA A 129 -25.96 -21.35 3.73
CA ALA A 129 -25.14 -21.48 2.55
C ALA A 129 -23.87 -20.64 2.65
N LYS A 130 -22.74 -21.22 2.23
CA LYS A 130 -21.42 -20.58 2.30
C LYS A 130 -21.00 -19.90 0.98
N GLY A 131 -21.81 -20.04 -0.07
CA GLY A 131 -21.44 -19.69 -1.45
C GLY A 131 -21.00 -18.24 -1.67
N TYR A 132 -21.50 -17.31 -0.85
CA TYR A 132 -21.16 -15.90 -0.92
C TYR A 132 -20.37 -15.39 0.30
N LEU A 133 -19.93 -16.25 1.23
CA LEU A 133 -19.22 -15.79 2.42
C LEU A 133 -17.76 -15.39 2.13
N GLY A 134 -17.17 -15.94 1.08
CA GLY A 134 -15.81 -15.66 0.62
C GLY A 134 -15.72 -14.46 -0.31
N SER A 135 -14.77 -14.48 -1.25
CA SER A 135 -14.53 -13.38 -2.19
C SER A 135 -15.77 -12.98 -3.01
N THR A 136 -16.63 -13.94 -3.37
CA THR A 136 -17.85 -13.71 -4.16
C THR A 136 -18.86 -12.76 -3.50
N GLY A 137 -18.86 -12.64 -2.17
CA GLY A 137 -19.74 -11.70 -1.46
C GLY A 137 -19.10 -10.35 -1.14
N LEU A 138 -17.85 -10.06 -1.53
CA LEU A 138 -17.15 -8.84 -1.11
C LEU A 138 -17.95 -7.56 -1.39
N ILE A 139 -18.58 -7.47 -2.55
CA ILE A 139 -19.37 -6.29 -2.94
C ILE A 139 -20.62 -6.16 -2.06
N THR A 140 -21.30 -7.28 -1.78
CA THR A 140 -22.41 -7.33 -0.82
C THR A 140 -21.95 -6.91 0.57
N GLY A 141 -20.73 -7.28 0.98
CA GLY A 141 -20.08 -6.82 2.21
C GLY A 141 -19.96 -5.30 2.29
N PHE A 142 -19.60 -4.62 1.20
CA PHE A 142 -19.56 -3.16 1.17
C PHE A 142 -20.93 -2.52 1.31
N PHE A 143 -21.97 -3.08 0.66
CA PHE A 143 -23.34 -2.61 0.85
C PHE A 143 -23.78 -2.75 2.31
N ALA A 144 -23.54 -3.91 2.93
CA ALA A 144 -23.81 -4.12 4.34
C ALA A 144 -23.09 -3.10 5.22
N ALA A 145 -21.79 -2.87 4.99
CA ALA A 145 -20.99 -1.92 5.75
C ALA A 145 -21.49 -0.48 5.62
N PHE A 146 -21.74 -0.02 4.40
CA PHE A 146 -22.14 1.36 4.13
C PHE A 146 -23.52 1.67 4.68
N ILE A 147 -24.47 0.75 4.49
CA ILE A 147 -25.83 0.88 5.04
C ILE A 147 -25.78 0.86 6.57
N THR A 148 -25.02 -0.06 7.16
CA THR A 148 -24.86 -0.18 8.61
C THR A 148 -24.37 1.13 9.22
N VAL A 149 -23.24 1.66 8.74
CA VAL A 149 -22.66 2.88 9.31
C VAL A 149 -23.56 4.10 9.04
N GLY A 150 -24.21 4.15 7.88
CA GLY A 150 -25.19 5.19 7.56
C GLY A 150 -26.34 5.26 8.56
N ILE A 151 -26.94 4.11 8.90
CA ILE A 151 -28.03 3.99 9.87
C ILE A 151 -27.53 4.31 11.29
N TYR A 152 -26.38 3.77 11.70
CA TYR A 152 -25.80 4.09 13.01
C TYR A 152 -25.55 5.60 13.16
N ASN A 153 -24.93 6.23 12.17
CA ASN A 153 -24.70 7.67 12.18
C ASN A 153 -26.03 8.46 12.20
N PHE A 154 -27.06 8.00 11.49
CA PHE A 154 -28.39 8.62 11.53
C PHE A 154 -29.00 8.59 12.94
N CYS A 155 -28.94 7.44 13.62
CA CYS A 155 -29.51 7.24 14.94
C CYS A 155 -28.73 8.00 16.03
N ILE A 156 -27.40 7.87 16.04
CA ILE A 156 -26.53 8.48 17.06
C ILE A 156 -26.56 10.01 16.98
N LYS A 157 -26.54 10.60 15.78
CA LYS A 157 -26.65 12.07 15.62
C LYS A 157 -27.98 12.63 16.10
N ARG A 158 -29.06 11.84 16.02
CA ARG A 158 -30.41 12.26 16.42
C ARG A 158 -30.78 11.81 17.84
N ASN A 159 -29.84 11.23 18.59
CA ASN A 159 -30.11 10.65 19.91
C ASN A 159 -31.26 9.62 19.89
N ILE A 160 -31.41 8.89 18.78
CA ILE A 160 -32.37 7.77 18.65
C ILE A 160 -31.70 6.54 19.24
N THR A 161 -31.60 6.54 20.57
CA THR A 161 -30.87 5.55 21.36
C THR A 161 -31.59 5.32 22.68
N ILE A 162 -31.32 4.20 23.34
CA ILE A 162 -31.76 3.99 24.72
C ILE A 162 -30.90 4.90 25.61
N LYS A 163 -31.55 5.77 26.41
CA LYS A 163 -30.86 6.68 27.33
C LYS A 163 -30.80 6.05 28.72
N MET A 164 -29.58 5.87 29.24
CA MET A 164 -29.39 5.36 30.59
C MET A 164 -29.23 6.51 31.60
N PRO A 165 -29.72 6.35 32.85
CA PRO A 165 -29.46 7.28 33.95
C PRO A 165 -27.96 7.47 34.26
N SER A 166 -27.61 8.54 34.98
CA SER A 166 -26.23 8.88 35.37
C SER A 166 -25.56 7.83 36.24
N GLU A 167 -26.35 7.03 36.96
CA GLU A 167 -25.89 6.00 37.90
C GLU A 167 -25.34 4.76 37.17
N VAL A 168 -25.57 4.64 35.86
CA VAL A 168 -25.19 3.47 35.07
C VAL A 168 -23.77 3.66 34.52
N PRO A 169 -22.85 2.70 34.76
CA PRO A 169 -21.50 2.76 34.24
C PRO A 169 -21.43 3.03 32.73
N PRO A 170 -20.48 3.87 32.25
CA PRO A 170 -20.41 4.26 30.83
C PRO A 170 -20.36 3.10 29.83
N ASN A 171 -19.63 2.01 30.18
CA ASN A 171 -19.52 0.83 29.32
C ASN A 171 -20.86 0.11 29.12
N LEU A 172 -21.72 0.09 30.15
CA LEU A 172 -23.06 -0.48 30.05
C LEU A 172 -23.98 0.45 29.25
N SER A 173 -23.90 1.76 29.51
CA SER A 173 -24.67 2.78 28.79
C SER A 173 -24.45 2.72 27.27
N GLN A 174 -23.20 2.55 26.83
CA GLN A 174 -22.87 2.42 25.41
C GLN A 174 -23.50 1.18 24.76
N THR A 175 -23.56 0.05 25.46
CA THR A 175 -24.16 -1.18 24.93
C THR A 175 -25.67 -0.99 24.66
N PHE A 176 -26.39 -0.36 25.59
CA PHE A 176 -27.81 -0.04 25.40
C PHE A 176 -28.05 1.02 24.32
N LYS A 177 -27.13 1.99 24.20
CA LYS A 177 -27.15 3.02 23.16
C LYS A 177 -27.16 2.40 21.76
N ASP A 178 -26.47 1.28 21.57
CA ASP A 178 -26.30 0.60 20.28
C ASP A 178 -27.48 -0.32 19.88
N VAL A 179 -28.38 -0.67 20.81
CA VAL A 179 -29.49 -1.65 20.56
C VAL A 179 -30.45 -1.18 19.46
N ILE A 180 -30.89 0.08 19.52
CA ILE A 180 -31.81 0.64 18.52
C ILE A 180 -31.13 0.75 17.14
N PRO A 181 -29.94 1.36 17.02
CA PRO A 181 -29.19 1.36 15.77
C PRO A 181 -28.98 -0.04 15.17
N PHE A 182 -28.55 -1.01 15.99
CA PHE A 182 -28.32 -2.38 15.55
C PHE A 182 -29.60 -3.00 14.97
N SER A 183 -30.71 -2.90 15.71
CA SER A 183 -32.00 -3.46 15.30
C SER A 183 -32.50 -2.84 14.00
N ALA A 184 -32.35 -1.51 13.86
CA ALA A 184 -32.74 -0.79 12.64
C ALA A 184 -31.94 -1.26 11.42
N VAL A 185 -30.64 -1.53 11.56
CA VAL A 185 -29.80 -2.09 10.48
C VAL A 185 -30.31 -3.45 10.03
N ILE A 186 -30.50 -4.38 10.98
CA ILE A 186 -30.88 -5.76 10.64
C ILE A 186 -32.25 -5.79 9.98
N ILE A 187 -33.23 -5.06 10.53
CA ILE A 187 -34.58 -4.99 9.95
C ILE A 187 -34.52 -4.38 8.53
N PHE A 188 -33.76 -3.31 8.35
CA PHE A 188 -33.66 -2.65 7.04
C PHE A 188 -33.02 -3.56 5.98
N LEU A 189 -31.90 -4.21 6.30
CA LEU A 189 -31.23 -5.14 5.39
C LEU A 189 -32.07 -6.38 5.09
N TYR A 190 -32.80 -6.88 6.09
CA TYR A 190 -33.75 -7.99 5.92
C TYR A 190 -34.90 -7.63 4.97
N ILE A 191 -35.47 -6.43 5.11
CA ILE A 191 -36.51 -5.93 4.19
C ILE A 191 -35.96 -5.83 2.76
N ILE A 192 -34.74 -5.30 2.60
CA ILE A 192 -34.08 -5.23 1.28
C ILE A 192 -33.94 -6.63 0.66
N ASP A 193 -33.45 -7.60 1.42
CA ASP A 193 -33.26 -8.97 0.93
C ASP A 193 -34.58 -9.61 0.49
N ILE A 194 -35.65 -9.49 1.31
CA ILE A 194 -36.98 -9.98 0.95
C ILE A 194 -37.49 -9.35 -0.35
N ILE A 195 -37.36 -8.03 -0.49
CA ILE A 195 -37.83 -7.31 -1.68
C ILE A 195 -37.07 -7.82 -2.92
N VAL A 196 -35.74 -7.91 -2.83
CA VAL A 196 -34.91 -8.36 -3.96
C VAL A 196 -35.26 -9.79 -4.35
N ARG A 197 -35.43 -10.70 -3.39
CA ARG A 197 -35.86 -12.08 -3.67
C ARG A 197 -37.22 -12.14 -4.34
N ARG A 198 -38.16 -11.31 -3.89
CA ARG A 198 -39.52 -11.30 -4.46
C ARG A 198 -39.57 -10.75 -5.88
N VAL A 199 -38.73 -9.77 -6.21
CA VAL A 199 -38.69 -9.17 -7.55
C VAL A 199 -37.86 -9.99 -8.54
N SER A 200 -36.71 -10.52 -8.11
CA SER A 200 -35.74 -11.16 -9.01
C SER A 200 -35.77 -12.70 -9.02
N GLY A 201 -36.37 -13.32 -8.00
CA GLY A 201 -36.30 -14.77 -7.79
C GLY A 201 -34.99 -15.27 -7.17
N HIS A 202 -34.00 -14.39 -6.95
CA HIS A 202 -32.67 -14.75 -6.42
C HIS A 202 -32.30 -13.91 -5.18
N GLY A 203 -31.33 -14.39 -4.39
CA GLY A 203 -30.83 -13.66 -3.21
C GLY A 203 -30.10 -12.36 -3.56
N PHE A 204 -29.94 -11.46 -2.59
CA PHE A 204 -29.30 -10.16 -2.81
C PHE A 204 -27.88 -10.29 -3.38
N ALA A 205 -27.04 -11.16 -2.81
CA ALA A 205 -25.65 -11.31 -3.26
C ALA A 205 -25.51 -11.79 -4.73
N GLN A 206 -26.39 -12.71 -5.17
CA GLN A 206 -26.40 -13.16 -6.56
C GLN A 206 -26.73 -12.01 -7.52
N ASN A 207 -27.79 -11.25 -7.22
CA ASN A 207 -28.21 -10.11 -8.04
C ASN A 207 -27.12 -9.05 -8.16
N VAL A 208 -26.40 -8.77 -7.06
CA VAL A 208 -25.25 -7.85 -7.11
C VAL A 208 -24.22 -8.34 -8.12
N ILE A 209 -23.84 -9.62 -8.09
CA ILE A 209 -22.86 -10.15 -9.06
C ILE A 209 -23.37 -10.00 -10.50
N GLU A 210 -24.65 -10.32 -10.75
CA GLU A 210 -25.26 -10.23 -12.08
C GLU A 210 -25.29 -8.80 -12.62
N ILE A 211 -25.65 -7.82 -11.77
CA ILE A 211 -25.68 -6.40 -12.12
C ILE A 211 -24.29 -5.89 -12.52
N PHE A 212 -23.24 -6.31 -11.81
CA PHE A 212 -21.88 -5.83 -12.05
C PHE A 212 -21.09 -6.67 -13.08
N LYS A 213 -21.60 -7.83 -13.51
CA LYS A 213 -20.95 -8.70 -14.49
C LYS A 213 -20.54 -7.98 -15.80
N PRO A 214 -21.36 -7.12 -16.42
CA PRO A 214 -20.96 -6.40 -17.64
C PRO A 214 -19.77 -5.47 -17.39
N LEU A 215 -19.73 -4.82 -16.23
CA LEU A 215 -18.61 -3.96 -15.84
C LEU A 215 -17.32 -4.78 -15.69
N PHE A 216 -17.38 -5.96 -15.07
CA PHE A 216 -16.20 -6.82 -14.89
C PHE A 216 -15.69 -7.35 -16.23
N SER A 217 -16.60 -7.72 -17.12
CA SER A 217 -16.25 -8.13 -18.49
C SER A 217 -15.56 -7.00 -19.26
N ALA A 218 -16.10 -5.78 -19.18
CA ALA A 218 -15.51 -4.61 -19.82
C ALA A 218 -14.12 -4.28 -19.22
N ALA A 219 -13.98 -4.36 -17.90
CA ALA A 219 -12.72 -4.14 -17.19
C ALA A 219 -11.65 -5.15 -17.62
N ASN A 220 -12.01 -6.42 -17.85
CA ASN A 220 -11.09 -7.48 -18.25
C ASN A 220 -10.59 -7.36 -19.72
N GLY A 221 -11.20 -6.48 -20.52
CA GLY A 221 -10.76 -6.18 -21.88
C GLY A 221 -9.49 -5.31 -21.92
N TYR A 222 -8.83 -5.25 -23.08
CA TYR A 222 -7.60 -4.46 -23.26
C TYR A 222 -7.76 -2.99 -22.87
N VAL A 223 -8.87 -2.36 -23.24
CA VAL A 223 -9.17 -0.97 -22.86
C VAL A 223 -9.31 -0.83 -21.34
N GLY A 224 -10.04 -1.76 -20.70
CA GLY A 224 -10.26 -1.75 -19.26
C GLY A 224 -8.96 -1.87 -18.47
N ILE A 225 -8.13 -2.89 -18.77
CA ILE A 225 -6.84 -3.07 -18.09
C ILE A 225 -5.88 -1.89 -18.35
N THR A 226 -5.92 -1.30 -19.56
CA THR A 226 -5.13 -0.11 -19.89
C THR A 226 -5.50 1.07 -19.00
N ILE A 227 -6.80 1.33 -18.85
CA ILE A 227 -7.29 2.42 -17.99
C ILE A 227 -6.90 2.15 -16.54
N ILE A 228 -7.14 0.94 -16.04
CA ILE A 228 -6.87 0.58 -14.64
C ILE A 228 -5.40 0.81 -14.30
N TYR A 229 -4.48 0.15 -15.00
CA TYR A 229 -3.07 0.17 -14.65
C TYR A 229 -2.35 1.44 -15.12
N GLY A 230 -2.81 2.04 -16.23
CA GLY A 230 -2.35 3.35 -16.67
C GLY A 230 -2.70 4.46 -15.67
N VAL A 231 -3.91 4.45 -15.09
CA VAL A 231 -4.32 5.44 -14.08
C VAL A 231 -3.57 5.25 -12.76
N ILE A 232 -3.27 4.00 -12.36
CA ILE A 232 -2.40 3.73 -11.20
C ILE A 232 -1.04 4.41 -11.37
N ALA A 233 -0.39 4.21 -12.52
CA ALA A 233 0.89 4.84 -12.83
C ALA A 233 0.75 6.38 -12.92
N MET A 234 -0.31 6.86 -13.57
CA MET A 234 -0.58 8.28 -13.73
C MET A 234 -0.69 9.00 -12.39
N PHE A 235 -1.45 8.45 -11.43
CA PHE A 235 -1.56 9.05 -10.10
C PHE A 235 -0.22 9.15 -9.39
N TRP A 236 0.57 8.07 -9.43
CA TRP A 236 1.88 8.06 -8.80
C TRP A 236 2.85 9.05 -9.43
N PHE A 237 2.82 9.16 -10.76
CA PHE A 237 3.62 10.14 -11.48
C PHE A 237 3.35 11.58 -11.00
N VAL A 238 2.10 11.88 -10.60
CA VAL A 238 1.71 13.23 -10.14
C VAL A 238 1.86 13.42 -8.63
N GLY A 239 2.45 12.44 -7.95
CA GLY A 239 2.71 12.48 -6.51
C GLY A 239 1.52 12.03 -5.65
N ILE A 240 0.53 11.34 -6.21
CA ILE A 240 -0.59 10.73 -5.48
C ILE A 240 -0.41 9.21 -5.48
N HIS A 241 -0.50 8.53 -4.33
CA HIS A 241 -0.31 7.08 -4.27
C HIS A 241 -1.37 6.32 -5.10
N GLY A 242 -1.03 5.93 -6.33
CA GLY A 242 -1.97 5.38 -7.31
C GLY A 242 -2.76 4.16 -6.85
N PRO A 243 -2.12 3.11 -6.29
CA PRO A 243 -2.83 1.95 -5.76
C PRO A 243 -3.88 2.35 -4.72
N SER A 244 -3.60 3.33 -3.87
CA SER A 244 -4.55 3.77 -2.83
C SER A 244 -5.83 4.41 -3.37
N ILE A 245 -5.82 4.84 -4.64
CA ILE A 245 -6.98 5.42 -5.32
C ILE A 245 -7.75 4.34 -6.08
N VAL A 246 -7.04 3.50 -6.83
CA VAL A 246 -7.64 2.58 -7.79
C VAL A 246 -7.99 1.23 -7.16
N GLU A 247 -7.13 0.70 -6.29
CA GLU A 247 -7.32 -0.61 -5.65
C GLU A 247 -8.65 -0.75 -4.92
N PRO A 248 -9.13 0.21 -4.09
CA PRO A 248 -10.46 0.08 -3.49
C PRO A 248 -11.61 -0.07 -4.51
N ALA A 249 -11.45 0.43 -5.74
CA ALA A 249 -12.47 0.27 -6.78
C ALA A 249 -12.42 -1.09 -7.49
N ILE A 250 -11.26 -1.77 -7.53
CA ILE A 250 -11.07 -3.02 -8.28
C ILE A 250 -10.80 -4.26 -7.41
N SER A 251 -10.46 -4.07 -6.14
CA SER A 251 -10.03 -5.13 -5.21
C SER A 251 -11.03 -6.27 -5.08
N ALA A 252 -12.32 -5.96 -4.95
CA ALA A 252 -13.36 -6.99 -4.90
C ALA A 252 -13.36 -7.85 -6.17
N VAL A 253 -13.32 -7.24 -7.35
CA VAL A 253 -13.22 -7.98 -8.62
C VAL A 253 -11.95 -8.80 -8.69
N ALA A 254 -10.82 -8.23 -8.28
CA ALA A 254 -9.53 -8.91 -8.31
C ALA A 254 -9.56 -10.20 -7.46
N PHE A 255 -10.10 -10.14 -6.24
CA PHE A 255 -10.21 -11.31 -5.36
C PHE A 255 -11.29 -12.31 -5.79
N ILE A 256 -12.39 -11.85 -6.38
CA ILE A 256 -13.40 -12.72 -7.01
C ILE A 256 -12.76 -13.51 -8.16
N ASN A 257 -12.02 -12.83 -9.02
CA ASN A 257 -11.34 -13.44 -10.17
C ASN A 257 -10.23 -14.39 -9.74
N LEU A 258 -9.48 -14.07 -8.69
CA LEU A 258 -8.47 -14.96 -8.13
C LEU A 258 -9.11 -16.28 -7.66
N ASP A 259 -10.21 -16.20 -6.90
CA ASP A 259 -10.94 -17.39 -6.43
C ASP A 259 -11.56 -18.18 -7.60
N ALA A 260 -12.09 -17.48 -8.61
CA ALA A 260 -12.59 -18.12 -9.84
C ALA A 260 -11.48 -18.85 -10.60
N ASN A 261 -10.30 -18.24 -10.76
CA ASN A 261 -9.13 -18.86 -11.39
C ASN A 261 -8.65 -20.08 -10.61
N LEU A 262 -8.61 -20.02 -9.28
CA LEU A 262 -8.25 -21.17 -8.45
C LEU A 262 -9.19 -22.34 -8.69
N LYS A 263 -10.50 -22.10 -8.74
CA LYS A 263 -11.51 -23.16 -9.03
C LYS A 263 -11.35 -23.74 -10.42
N LEU A 264 -11.11 -22.90 -11.43
CA LEU A 264 -10.84 -23.36 -12.80
C LEU A 264 -9.59 -24.24 -12.83
N PHE A 265 -8.50 -23.79 -12.22
CA PHE A 265 -7.24 -24.52 -12.13
C PHE A 265 -7.41 -25.88 -11.44
N GLN A 266 -8.14 -25.92 -10.31
CA GLN A 266 -8.46 -27.16 -9.59
C GLN A 266 -9.30 -28.13 -10.43
N ALA A 267 -10.22 -27.61 -11.24
CA ALA A 267 -11.02 -28.41 -12.17
C ALA A 267 -10.23 -28.86 -13.41
N GLY A 268 -8.92 -28.55 -13.50
CA GLY A 268 -8.10 -28.82 -14.68
C GLY A 268 -8.45 -27.96 -15.89
N GLN A 269 -9.16 -26.85 -15.67
CA GLN A 269 -9.57 -25.89 -16.69
C GLN A 269 -8.59 -24.71 -16.76
N HIS A 270 -8.67 -23.95 -17.86
CA HIS A 270 -7.82 -22.79 -18.09
C HIS A 270 -8.27 -21.60 -17.23
N ALA A 271 -7.39 -21.12 -16.35
CA ALA A 271 -7.61 -19.93 -15.55
C ALA A 271 -7.37 -18.67 -16.40
N ASN A 272 -8.43 -17.94 -16.74
CA ASN A 272 -8.38 -16.88 -17.75
C ASN A 272 -8.75 -15.47 -17.25
N HIS A 273 -9.11 -15.30 -15.98
CA HIS A 273 -9.43 -13.98 -15.47
C HIS A 273 -8.14 -13.18 -15.27
N ILE A 274 -8.01 -12.04 -15.94
CA ILE A 274 -6.76 -11.25 -15.99
C ILE A 274 -6.63 -10.34 -14.78
N ILE A 275 -7.73 -9.68 -14.36
CA ILE A 275 -7.69 -8.76 -13.22
C ILE A 275 -7.63 -9.60 -11.94
N THR A 276 -6.45 -9.68 -11.34
CA THR A 276 -6.18 -10.34 -10.06
C THR A 276 -5.20 -9.48 -9.25
N PRO A 277 -5.05 -9.69 -7.93
CA PRO A 277 -4.05 -8.97 -7.15
C PRO A 277 -2.62 -9.21 -7.69
N GLY A 278 -2.32 -10.44 -8.13
CA GLY A 278 -1.01 -10.79 -8.68
C GLY A 278 -0.69 -10.06 -10.00
N THR A 279 -1.70 -9.83 -10.84
CA THR A 279 -1.53 -9.05 -12.08
C THR A 279 -1.16 -7.60 -11.79
N GLN A 280 -1.76 -6.99 -10.76
CA GLN A 280 -1.33 -5.66 -10.32
C GLN A 280 0.10 -5.74 -9.79
N MET A 281 0.35 -6.56 -8.76
CA MET A 281 1.57 -6.55 -7.96
C MET A 281 2.82 -6.97 -8.73
N PHE A 282 2.73 -8.02 -9.56
CA PHE A 282 3.90 -8.68 -10.15
C PHE A 282 4.06 -8.42 -11.65
N VAL A 283 3.00 -8.01 -12.35
CA VAL A 283 3.05 -7.71 -13.80
C VAL A 283 2.98 -6.20 -14.04
N ALA A 284 1.89 -5.54 -13.64
CA ALA A 284 1.66 -4.13 -13.93
C ALA A 284 2.60 -3.21 -13.13
N THR A 285 2.83 -3.54 -11.86
CA THR A 285 3.69 -2.77 -10.94
C THR A 285 4.92 -3.57 -10.56
N MET A 286 5.55 -4.24 -11.55
CA MET A 286 6.74 -5.05 -11.31
C MET A 286 7.87 -4.20 -10.71
N GLY A 287 8.27 -4.54 -9.48
CA GLY A 287 9.23 -3.74 -8.71
C GLY A 287 8.71 -2.36 -8.30
N GLY A 288 7.39 -2.21 -8.13
CA GLY A 288 6.72 -0.98 -7.71
C GLY A 288 5.92 -0.31 -8.82
N THR A 289 5.22 0.79 -8.49
CA THR A 289 4.36 1.48 -9.46
C THR A 289 5.20 2.04 -10.61
N GLY A 290 4.74 1.82 -11.86
CA GLY A 290 5.46 2.19 -13.07
C GLY A 290 6.33 1.07 -13.66
N ALA A 291 6.26 -0.16 -13.12
CA ALA A 291 7.10 -1.29 -13.54
C ALA A 291 8.60 -0.95 -13.42
N THR A 292 9.00 -0.33 -12.30
CA THR A 292 10.33 0.26 -12.12
C THR A 292 11.42 -0.74 -11.75
N LEU A 293 11.13 -2.05 -11.72
CA LEU A 293 12.10 -3.08 -11.29
C LEU A 293 13.48 -2.86 -11.91
N VAL A 294 13.54 -2.65 -13.22
CA VAL A 294 14.77 -2.54 -14.00
C VAL A 294 15.51 -1.20 -13.79
N VAL A 295 14.80 -0.15 -13.36
CA VAL A 295 15.33 1.22 -13.37
C VAL A 295 16.50 1.40 -12.39
N PRO A 296 16.44 0.98 -11.11
CA PRO A 296 17.60 1.07 -10.22
C PRO A 296 18.80 0.25 -10.69
N PHE A 297 18.56 -0.90 -11.34
CA PHE A 297 19.64 -1.73 -11.87
C PHE A 297 20.33 -1.05 -13.06
N MET A 298 19.56 -0.42 -13.95
CA MET A 298 20.09 0.43 -15.01
C MET A 298 20.91 1.59 -14.44
N PHE A 299 20.41 2.29 -13.43
CA PHE A 299 21.14 3.37 -12.74
C PHE A 299 22.43 2.85 -12.08
N MET A 300 22.38 1.67 -11.45
CA MET A 300 23.53 1.09 -10.77
C MET A 300 24.66 0.67 -11.73
N TRP A 301 24.31 0.07 -12.87
CA TRP A 301 25.28 -0.55 -13.78
C TRP A 301 25.59 0.27 -15.03
N LEU A 302 24.62 0.99 -15.58
CA LEU A 302 24.73 1.65 -16.89
C LEU A 302 24.93 3.17 -16.79
N ALA A 303 24.65 3.77 -15.63
CA ALA A 303 24.79 5.23 -15.47
C ALA A 303 26.26 5.65 -15.59
N LYS A 304 26.47 6.88 -16.04
CA LYS A 304 27.76 7.56 -16.06
C LYS A 304 27.87 8.57 -14.93
N SER A 305 26.77 9.24 -14.57
CA SER A 305 26.71 10.16 -13.42
C SER A 305 27.03 9.44 -12.10
N LYS A 306 27.80 10.10 -11.23
CA LYS A 306 28.11 9.59 -9.89
C LYS A 306 26.85 9.56 -9.01
N GLN A 307 26.02 10.60 -9.10
CA GLN A 307 24.74 10.70 -8.38
C GLN A 307 23.80 9.56 -8.76
N ASN A 308 23.57 9.31 -10.05
CA ASN A 308 22.67 8.27 -10.52
C ASN A 308 23.15 6.87 -10.12
N LYS A 309 24.46 6.59 -10.20
CA LYS A 309 25.04 5.33 -9.68
C LYS A 309 24.75 5.12 -8.20
N ALA A 310 24.94 6.17 -7.39
CA ALA A 310 24.69 6.11 -5.95
C ALA A 310 23.20 5.85 -5.65
N ILE A 311 22.29 6.54 -6.36
CA ILE A 311 20.85 6.33 -6.24
C ILE A 311 20.48 4.89 -6.64
N GLY A 312 20.96 4.40 -7.78
CA GLY A 312 20.66 3.05 -8.26
C GLY A 312 21.06 1.97 -7.25
N ARG A 313 22.27 2.05 -6.70
CA ARG A 313 22.77 1.13 -5.67
C ARG A 313 21.92 1.13 -4.40
N ALA A 314 21.48 2.30 -3.98
CA ALA A 314 20.69 2.42 -2.76
C ALA A 314 19.21 2.06 -2.95
N SER A 315 18.73 2.00 -4.19
CA SER A 315 17.33 1.73 -4.50
C SER A 315 17.07 0.33 -5.06
N CYS A 316 18.08 -0.40 -5.52
CA CYS A 316 17.90 -1.70 -6.17
C CYS A 316 17.30 -2.76 -5.25
N ILE A 317 17.77 -2.87 -4.00
CA ILE A 317 17.26 -3.86 -3.05
C ILE A 317 15.79 -3.55 -2.70
N PRO A 318 15.41 -2.35 -2.21
CA PRO A 318 13.99 -2.04 -1.95
C PRO A 318 13.08 -2.31 -3.16
N THR A 319 13.50 -1.89 -4.36
CA THR A 319 12.71 -2.03 -5.58
C THR A 319 12.53 -3.49 -5.98
N ALA A 320 13.53 -4.35 -5.74
CA ALA A 320 13.41 -5.80 -5.96
C ALA A 320 12.28 -6.44 -5.13
N PHE A 321 11.96 -5.88 -3.96
CA PHE A 321 10.84 -6.28 -3.11
C PHE A 321 9.60 -5.38 -3.29
N GLY A 322 9.48 -4.68 -4.43
CA GLY A 322 8.30 -3.85 -4.75
C GLY A 322 8.26 -2.47 -4.08
N VAL A 323 9.27 -2.11 -3.28
CA VAL A 323 9.38 -0.82 -2.57
C VAL A 323 10.23 0.14 -3.41
N ASN A 324 9.60 0.87 -4.32
CA ASN A 324 10.31 1.69 -5.31
C ASN A 324 10.47 3.18 -4.96
N GLU A 325 9.99 3.61 -3.80
CA GLU A 325 10.06 5.01 -3.41
C GLU A 325 11.49 5.56 -3.34
N PRO A 326 12.52 4.78 -2.94
CA PRO A 326 13.90 5.21 -3.04
C PRO A 326 14.35 5.63 -4.45
N ILE A 327 13.84 4.98 -5.52
CA ILE A 327 14.15 5.41 -6.89
C ILE A 327 13.23 6.54 -7.34
N LEU A 328 11.95 6.51 -6.95
CA LEU A 328 10.98 7.51 -7.37
C LEU A 328 11.30 8.91 -6.88
N PHE A 329 11.74 9.06 -5.64
CA PHE A 329 12.13 10.37 -5.11
C PHE A 329 13.63 10.63 -5.19
N GLY A 330 14.46 9.58 -5.31
CA GLY A 330 15.91 9.71 -5.35
C GLY A 330 16.41 10.21 -6.71
N ALA A 331 15.89 9.63 -7.79
CA ALA A 331 16.15 10.04 -9.18
C ALA A 331 15.09 11.02 -9.72
N PRO A 332 14.47 11.79 -8.82
CA PRO A 332 13.10 12.34 -8.91
C PRO A 332 12.34 11.92 -10.17
N ILE A 333 11.85 10.68 -10.24
CA ILE A 333 11.03 10.20 -11.36
C ILE A 333 9.63 10.82 -11.30
N VAL A 334 9.11 11.03 -10.10
CA VAL A 334 7.83 11.71 -9.86
C VAL A 334 7.88 13.13 -10.43
N LEU A 335 6.87 13.49 -11.22
CA LEU A 335 6.73 14.76 -11.92
C LEU A 335 7.85 15.09 -12.93
N ASN A 336 8.78 14.18 -13.18
CA ASN A 336 9.85 14.41 -14.16
C ASN A 336 9.36 14.08 -15.58
N PRO A 337 9.29 15.07 -16.48
CA PRO A 337 8.75 14.87 -17.83
C PRO A 337 9.50 13.79 -18.62
N VAL A 338 10.80 13.60 -18.39
CA VAL A 338 11.61 12.59 -19.08
C VAL A 338 11.05 11.19 -18.84
N PHE A 339 10.62 10.91 -17.61
CA PHE A 339 10.10 9.60 -17.25
C PHE A 339 8.58 9.45 -17.41
N PHE A 340 7.85 10.49 -17.82
CA PHE A 340 6.39 10.44 -17.94
C PHE A 340 5.90 9.30 -18.85
N ILE A 341 6.49 9.18 -20.03
CA ILE A 341 6.12 8.17 -21.02
C ILE A 341 6.44 6.75 -20.53
N PRO A 342 7.69 6.39 -20.16
CA PRO A 342 8.00 5.02 -19.76
C PRO A 342 7.26 4.60 -18.49
N PHE A 343 7.04 5.55 -17.55
CA PHE A 343 6.35 5.26 -16.29
C PHE A 343 4.90 4.80 -16.46
N ILE A 344 4.20 5.32 -17.48
CA ILE A 344 2.81 4.94 -17.77
C ILE A 344 2.77 3.79 -18.78
N LEU A 345 3.66 3.81 -19.77
CA LEU A 345 3.65 2.83 -20.85
C LEU A 345 4.06 1.43 -20.40
N ALA A 346 5.10 1.30 -19.57
CA ALA A 346 5.61 -0.01 -19.14
C ALA A 346 4.54 -0.87 -18.44
N PRO A 347 3.80 -0.36 -17.43
CA PRO A 347 2.67 -1.10 -16.84
C PRO A 347 1.62 -1.57 -17.86
N ILE A 348 1.27 -0.72 -18.83
CA ILE A 348 0.25 -1.02 -19.85
C ILE A 348 0.75 -2.15 -20.77
N VAL A 349 1.99 -2.04 -21.26
CA VAL A 349 2.59 -3.06 -22.13
C VAL A 349 2.70 -4.38 -21.38
N ASN A 350 3.11 -4.36 -20.11
CA ASN A 350 3.24 -5.59 -19.31
C ASN A 350 1.92 -6.33 -19.15
N VAL A 351 0.82 -5.63 -18.88
CA VAL A 351 -0.49 -6.27 -18.75
C VAL A 351 -1.06 -6.73 -20.09
N TRP A 352 -0.73 -6.06 -21.19
CA TRP A 352 -1.08 -6.56 -22.53
C TRP A 352 -0.33 -7.84 -22.85
N LEU A 353 0.97 -7.89 -22.61
CA LEU A 353 1.78 -9.09 -22.81
C LEU A 353 1.27 -10.23 -21.93
N PHE A 354 0.99 -9.97 -20.65
CA PHE A 354 0.39 -10.97 -19.77
C PHE A 354 -0.95 -11.48 -20.31
N LYS A 355 -1.83 -10.59 -20.77
CA LYS A 355 -3.12 -10.99 -21.37
C LYS A 355 -2.94 -11.82 -22.63
N ILE A 356 -1.97 -11.49 -23.49
CA ILE A 356 -1.62 -12.31 -24.67
C ILE A 356 -1.16 -13.70 -24.24
N PHE A 357 -0.30 -13.80 -23.23
CA PHE A 357 0.17 -15.09 -22.71
C PHE A 357 -1.00 -15.93 -22.18
N VAL A 358 -1.93 -15.30 -21.46
CA VAL A 358 -3.10 -16.00 -20.93
C VAL A 358 -4.07 -16.41 -22.02
N ASP A 359 -4.55 -15.46 -22.82
CA ASP A 359 -5.66 -15.70 -23.76
C ASP A 359 -5.24 -16.41 -25.05
N ILE A 360 -4.01 -16.17 -25.54
CA ILE A 360 -3.54 -16.66 -26.84
C ILE A 360 -2.58 -17.85 -26.67
N LEU A 361 -1.62 -17.74 -25.74
CA LEU A 361 -0.63 -18.81 -25.50
C LEU A 361 -1.12 -19.84 -24.48
N ASN A 362 -2.36 -19.69 -23.97
CA ASN A 362 -3.01 -20.60 -23.05
C ASN A 362 -2.23 -20.81 -21.72
N MET A 363 -1.52 -19.78 -21.26
CA MET A 363 -0.92 -19.73 -19.93
C MET A 363 -2.03 -19.54 -18.89
N ASN A 364 -1.98 -20.24 -17.76
CA ASN A 364 -2.90 -19.93 -16.67
C ASN A 364 -2.58 -18.56 -16.06
N SER A 365 -3.64 -17.80 -15.78
CA SER A 365 -3.56 -16.57 -15.00
C SER A 365 -3.31 -16.87 -13.51
N PHE A 366 -3.12 -15.81 -12.72
CA PHE A 366 -2.88 -15.93 -11.29
C PHE A 366 -4.03 -16.65 -10.59
N SER A 367 -3.66 -17.68 -9.84
CA SER A 367 -4.57 -18.52 -9.04
C SER A 367 -4.17 -18.57 -7.56
N TYR A 368 -2.96 -18.08 -7.24
CA TYR A 368 -2.42 -18.02 -5.89
C TYR A 368 -2.11 -16.56 -5.53
N PHE A 369 -2.48 -16.17 -4.31
CA PHE A 369 -2.09 -14.87 -3.77
C PHE A 369 -0.73 -14.97 -3.08
N LEU A 370 0.10 -13.96 -3.26
CA LEU A 370 1.43 -13.89 -2.66
C LEU A 370 1.59 -12.53 -1.98
N PRO A 371 2.43 -12.42 -0.93
CA PRO A 371 2.81 -11.12 -0.41
C PRO A 371 3.33 -10.21 -1.53
N TRP A 372 2.86 -8.96 -1.59
CA TRP A 372 3.28 -7.99 -2.61
C TRP A 372 4.79 -7.71 -2.57
N THR A 373 5.44 -7.98 -1.43
CA THR A 373 6.89 -7.87 -1.27
C THR A 373 7.66 -9.02 -1.92
N THR A 374 6.99 -10.05 -2.45
CA THR A 374 7.64 -11.12 -3.20
C THR A 374 8.31 -10.53 -4.45
N PRO A 375 9.57 -10.85 -4.76
CA PRO A 375 10.22 -10.34 -5.95
C PRO A 375 9.42 -10.62 -7.21
N GLY A 376 9.16 -9.58 -8.02
CA GLY A 376 8.20 -9.62 -9.14
C GLY A 376 8.31 -10.85 -10.05
N PRO A 377 9.49 -11.16 -10.61
CA PRO A 377 9.69 -12.33 -11.46
C PRO A 377 9.33 -13.66 -10.78
N ILE A 378 9.67 -13.78 -9.49
CA ILE A 378 9.31 -14.95 -8.67
C ILE A 378 7.80 -14.98 -8.45
N GLY A 379 7.20 -13.82 -8.14
CA GLY A 379 5.76 -13.65 -7.96
C GLY A 379 4.96 -14.10 -9.18
N ILE A 380 5.40 -13.79 -10.41
CA ILE A 380 4.78 -14.25 -11.66
C ILE A 380 4.76 -15.78 -11.71
N VAL A 381 5.91 -16.42 -11.50
CA VAL A 381 6.04 -17.88 -11.62
C VAL A 381 5.24 -18.61 -10.54
N LEU A 382 5.39 -18.20 -9.27
CA LEU A 382 4.69 -18.81 -8.14
C LEU A 382 3.17 -18.59 -8.25
N GLY A 383 2.75 -17.37 -8.58
CA GLY A 383 1.35 -16.96 -8.56
C GLY A 383 0.49 -17.57 -9.67
N THR A 384 1.13 -18.01 -10.76
CA THR A 384 0.49 -18.67 -11.92
C THR A 384 0.67 -20.20 -11.91
N GLY A 385 1.18 -20.78 -10.81
CA GLY A 385 1.33 -22.22 -10.66
C GLY A 385 2.51 -22.79 -11.47
N PHE A 386 3.68 -22.17 -11.40
CA PHE A 386 4.95 -22.66 -11.98
C PHE A 386 4.88 -23.06 -13.47
N SER A 387 4.02 -22.41 -14.25
CA SER A 387 3.97 -22.66 -15.68
C SER A 387 5.30 -22.28 -16.34
N PHE A 388 5.79 -23.11 -17.27
CA PHE A 388 6.99 -22.79 -18.05
C PHE A 388 6.84 -21.47 -18.82
N LEU A 389 5.64 -21.19 -19.35
CA LEU A 389 5.33 -19.92 -20.02
C LEU A 389 5.44 -18.72 -19.08
N ALA A 390 5.20 -18.90 -17.78
CA ALA A 390 5.33 -17.84 -16.79
C ALA A 390 6.79 -17.44 -16.55
N ILE A 391 7.74 -18.39 -16.66
CA ILE A 391 9.19 -18.11 -16.60
C ILE A 391 9.59 -17.28 -17.83
N ILE A 392 9.11 -17.68 -19.01
CA ILE A 392 9.36 -16.94 -20.26
C ILE A 392 8.80 -15.52 -20.15
N LEU A 393 7.55 -15.38 -19.67
CA LEU A 393 6.93 -14.08 -19.48
C LEU A 393 7.75 -13.21 -18.53
N ALA A 394 8.16 -13.73 -17.37
CA ALA A 394 8.92 -12.96 -16.39
C ALA A 394 10.22 -12.40 -16.98
N LEU A 395 10.95 -13.21 -17.75
CA LEU A 395 12.16 -12.76 -18.46
C LEU A 395 11.84 -11.74 -19.56
N LEU A 396 10.76 -11.98 -20.33
CA LEU A 396 10.33 -11.07 -21.39
C LEU A 396 9.95 -9.69 -20.84
N LEU A 397 9.21 -9.62 -19.73
CA LEU A 397 8.83 -8.35 -19.11
C LEU A 397 10.07 -7.55 -18.66
N ILE A 398 11.09 -8.20 -18.09
CA ILE A 398 12.36 -7.53 -17.75
C ILE A 398 13.01 -6.92 -18.99
N VAL A 399 13.06 -7.65 -20.11
CA VAL A 399 13.66 -7.17 -21.37
C VAL A 399 12.84 -6.01 -21.93
N VAL A 400 11.52 -6.11 -21.95
CA VAL A 400 10.61 -5.09 -22.47
C VAL A 400 10.66 -3.83 -21.61
N ASP A 401 10.61 -3.94 -20.29
CA ASP A 401 10.74 -2.81 -19.37
C ASP A 401 12.09 -2.12 -19.55
N THR A 402 13.18 -2.89 -19.70
CA THR A 402 14.50 -2.34 -19.99
C THR A 402 14.49 -1.56 -21.31
N ALA A 403 13.90 -2.12 -22.37
CA ALA A 403 13.81 -1.45 -23.67
C ALA A 403 12.97 -0.16 -23.63
N ILE A 404 11.88 -0.15 -22.85
CA ILE A 404 11.02 1.03 -22.66
C ILE A 404 11.76 2.12 -21.88
N TYR A 405 12.43 1.78 -20.78
CA TYR A 405 13.08 2.77 -19.91
C TYR A 405 14.44 3.24 -20.42
N TYR A 406 15.19 2.41 -21.13
CA TYR A 406 16.57 2.70 -21.56
C TYR A 406 16.76 4.04 -22.29
N PRO A 407 15.96 4.42 -23.31
CA PRO A 407 16.17 5.68 -24.02
C PRO A 407 15.99 6.90 -23.10
N PHE A 408 14.99 6.87 -22.21
CA PHE A 408 14.71 7.98 -21.28
C PHE A 408 15.74 8.06 -20.16
N PHE A 409 16.18 6.91 -19.66
CA PHE A 409 17.29 6.81 -18.72
C PHE A 409 18.55 7.46 -19.29
N LYS A 410 18.91 7.16 -20.55
CA LYS A 410 20.11 7.70 -21.18
C LYS A 410 20.06 9.24 -21.24
N VAL A 411 18.93 9.80 -21.66
CA VAL A 411 18.73 11.26 -21.71
C VAL A 411 18.87 11.87 -20.31
N TYR A 412 18.20 11.29 -19.31
CA TYR A 412 18.29 11.78 -17.93
C TYR A 412 19.70 11.69 -17.35
N ASP A 413 20.42 10.59 -17.62
CA ASP A 413 21.78 10.41 -17.11
C ASP A 413 22.77 11.38 -17.75
N GLU A 414 22.62 11.70 -19.03
CA GLU A 414 23.40 12.74 -19.71
C GLU A 414 23.14 14.13 -19.10
N GLU A 415 21.88 14.48 -18.82
CA GLU A 415 21.52 15.74 -18.16
C GLU A 415 22.17 15.89 -16.77
N ILE A 416 22.14 14.84 -15.95
CA ILE A 416 22.74 14.86 -14.61
C ILE A 416 24.27 14.89 -14.72
N LEU A 417 24.85 14.13 -15.64
CA LEU A 417 26.29 14.12 -15.85
C LEU A 417 26.82 15.50 -16.27
N ASP A 418 26.09 16.21 -17.13
CA ASP A 418 26.51 17.54 -17.56
C ASP A 418 26.38 18.57 -16.43
N LYS A 419 25.36 18.44 -15.56
CA LYS A 419 25.27 19.22 -14.31
C LYS A 419 26.44 18.93 -13.36
N GLU A 420 26.83 17.67 -13.22
CA GLU A 420 27.99 17.29 -12.39
C GLU A 420 29.30 17.89 -12.93
N LYS A 421 29.49 17.91 -14.26
CA LYS A 421 30.67 18.54 -14.88
C LYS A 421 30.69 20.05 -14.70
N LEU A 422 29.54 20.72 -14.86
CA LEU A 422 29.40 22.15 -14.67
C LEU A 422 29.73 22.53 -13.22
N ALA A 423 29.13 21.83 -12.24
CA ALA A 423 29.41 22.05 -10.82
C ALA A 423 30.90 21.83 -10.47
N ALA A 424 31.52 20.78 -11.02
CA ALA A 424 32.96 20.53 -10.83
C ALA A 424 33.84 21.61 -11.48
N THR A 425 33.37 22.28 -12.54
CA THR A 425 34.10 23.38 -13.19
C THR A 425 33.99 24.66 -12.37
N GLU A 426 32.79 24.97 -11.85
CA GLU A 426 32.54 26.12 -10.96
C GLU A 426 33.28 25.99 -9.62
N GLU A 427 33.33 24.80 -9.01
CA GLU A 427 34.15 24.54 -7.82
C GLU A 427 35.63 24.76 -8.11
N ASN A 428 36.15 24.26 -9.24
CA ASN A 428 37.54 24.47 -9.62
C ASN A 428 37.87 25.95 -9.93
N GLU A 429 36.93 26.71 -10.49
CA GLU A 429 37.11 28.16 -10.71
C GLU A 429 37.05 28.96 -9.40
N ASN A 430 36.18 28.59 -8.46
CA ASN A 430 36.13 29.22 -7.14
C ASN A 430 37.37 28.88 -6.31
N SER A 431 37.85 27.63 -6.33
CA SER A 431 39.11 27.25 -5.69
C SER A 431 40.33 27.94 -6.32
N LYS A 432 40.33 28.18 -7.65
CA LYS A 432 41.38 28.99 -8.30
C LYS A 432 41.32 30.47 -7.92
N LYS A 433 40.13 31.05 -7.79
CA LYS A 433 39.96 32.43 -7.31
C LYS A 433 40.39 32.60 -5.86
N GLU A 434 40.05 31.66 -4.98
CA GLU A 434 40.53 31.64 -3.59
C GLU A 434 42.05 31.44 -3.49
N PHE A 435 42.65 30.62 -4.36
CA PHE A 435 44.10 30.44 -4.43
C PHE A 435 44.81 31.70 -4.93
N MET A 436 44.25 32.41 -5.93
CA MET A 436 44.81 33.67 -6.43
C MET A 436 44.66 34.86 -5.47
N THR A 437 43.73 34.80 -4.51
CA THR A 437 43.61 35.83 -3.45
C THR A 437 44.54 35.60 -2.25
N ASN A 438 45.16 34.43 -2.12
CA ASN A 438 46.04 34.08 -0.99
C ASN A 438 47.55 34.13 -1.31
N ASP A 439 47.96 34.63 -2.48
CA ASP A 439 49.37 34.91 -2.77
C ASP A 439 49.84 36.20 -2.08
N LYS A 440 49.94 36.15 -0.75
CA LYS A 440 50.93 36.90 0.03
C LYS A 440 51.62 35.95 0.99
N VAL A 441 52.78 35.49 0.52
CA VAL A 441 54.02 35.18 1.27
C VAL A 441 53.82 34.49 2.61
N GLU A 442 54.19 33.21 2.70
CA GLU A 442 55.22 32.79 3.65
C GLU A 442 55.81 31.43 3.32
N THR A 443 57.04 31.27 3.76
CA THR A 443 58.15 30.49 3.20
C THR A 443 58.08 29.00 3.50
N ARG A 444 58.68 28.23 2.58
CA ARG A 444 59.05 26.82 2.74
C ARG A 444 59.95 26.63 3.97
N GLU A 445 59.48 25.88 4.95
CA GLU A 445 60.23 24.86 5.69
C GLU A 445 59.22 23.92 6.36
N GLU A 446 59.61 22.66 6.57
CA GLU A 446 58.81 21.59 7.19
C GLU A 446 57.81 20.80 6.30
N ILE A 447 58.35 20.15 5.27
CA ILE A 447 57.82 18.84 4.85
C ILE A 447 58.92 17.81 5.08
N LYS A 448 58.89 17.17 6.25
CA LYS A 448 59.47 15.85 6.52
C LYS A 448 59.05 15.41 7.91
N VAL A 449 58.03 14.56 7.99
CA VAL A 449 58.02 13.22 8.63
C VAL A 449 56.57 12.74 8.59
N ALA A 450 56.20 12.11 7.47
CA ALA A 450 55.09 11.17 7.43
C ALA A 450 55.70 9.78 7.60
N LEU A 451 55.40 9.13 8.73
CA LEU A 451 55.33 7.67 8.94
C LEU A 451 55.37 7.40 10.45
N LYS A 452 54.18 7.27 11.06
CA LYS A 452 53.92 6.27 12.13
C LYS A 452 52.41 6.09 12.33
N THR A 453 52.10 4.82 12.55
CA THR A 453 50.84 4.07 12.65
C THR A 453 49.93 4.56 13.80
N PRO A 454 48.62 4.27 13.79
CA PRO A 454 47.64 4.90 14.68
C PRO A 454 47.64 4.24 16.06
N GLU A 455 47.77 5.04 17.11
CA GLU A 455 47.39 4.65 18.46
C GLU A 455 45.93 5.03 18.73
N LYS A 456 45.27 4.12 19.44
CA LYS A 456 43.87 4.18 19.87
C LYS A 456 43.56 5.51 20.55
N GLU A 457 42.78 6.36 19.89
CA GLU A 457 42.01 7.39 20.59
C GLU A 457 40.67 6.83 21.03
N THR A 458 40.49 6.93 22.34
CA THR A 458 39.31 6.73 23.15
C THR A 458 38.07 7.32 22.45
N LYS A 459 37.02 6.51 22.28
CA LYS A 459 35.73 6.97 21.79
C LYS A 459 35.15 8.01 22.76
N THR A 460 35.35 9.28 22.43
CA THR A 460 34.55 10.37 22.98
C THR A 460 33.11 10.18 22.50
N GLU A 461 32.15 10.21 23.43
CA GLU A 461 30.72 10.24 23.17
C GLU A 461 30.37 11.50 22.37
N GLU A 462 30.42 11.44 21.04
CA GLU A 462 29.79 12.46 20.21
C GLU A 462 28.27 12.30 20.31
N SER A 463 27.61 13.17 21.07
CA SER A 463 26.16 13.32 20.96
C SER A 463 25.81 13.68 19.52
N ALA A 464 24.81 13.01 18.92
CA ALA A 464 24.22 13.53 17.70
C ALA A 464 23.77 14.98 17.93
N GLY A 465 24.15 15.89 17.05
CA GLY A 465 23.92 17.33 17.25
C GLY A 465 22.43 17.61 17.44
N GLY A 466 22.08 18.45 18.40
CA GLY A 466 20.68 18.79 18.68
C GLY A 466 20.31 18.67 20.16
N PRO A 467 19.08 19.06 20.53
CA PRO A 467 18.63 19.13 21.92
C PRO A 467 18.61 17.74 22.57
N LYS A 468 18.85 17.68 23.88
CA LYS A 468 18.74 16.45 24.67
C LYS A 468 17.28 16.18 25.04
N ILE A 469 16.74 15.05 24.62
CA ILE A 469 15.43 14.58 25.07
C ILE A 469 15.60 13.90 26.44
N LYS A 470 14.82 14.33 27.44
CA LYS A 470 14.95 13.83 28.83
C LYS A 470 14.07 12.63 29.16
N GLU A 471 13.03 12.37 28.36
CA GLU A 471 12.03 11.33 28.57
C GLU A 471 11.93 10.42 27.35
N GLN A 472 11.50 9.18 27.53
CA GLN A 472 11.24 8.26 26.42
C GLN A 472 10.20 8.86 25.48
N LYS A 473 10.53 8.95 24.19
CA LYS A 473 9.62 9.38 23.12
C LYS A 473 9.39 8.28 22.11
N ASN A 474 8.14 8.07 21.76
CA ASN A 474 7.71 7.08 20.79
C ASN A 474 7.35 7.79 19.47
N VAL A 475 7.99 7.38 18.37
CA VAL A 475 7.79 7.96 17.03
C VAL A 475 7.13 6.95 16.09
N LEU A 476 6.00 7.31 15.52
CA LEU A 476 5.34 6.49 14.50
C LEU A 476 5.64 7.06 13.10
N VAL A 477 6.30 6.27 12.26
CA VAL A 477 6.48 6.61 10.84
C VAL A 477 5.35 5.98 10.05
N LEU A 478 4.58 6.79 9.32
CA LEU A 478 3.47 6.31 8.49
C LEU A 478 3.77 6.44 7.00
N CYS A 479 3.55 5.35 6.27
CA CYS A 479 3.48 5.37 4.81
C CYS A 479 2.20 4.67 4.31
N ALA A 480 2.04 4.51 2.99
CA ALA A 480 0.83 3.92 2.43
C ALA A 480 0.66 2.42 2.82
N GLY A 481 1.73 1.64 2.84
CA GLY A 481 1.68 0.17 3.01
C GLY A 481 2.67 -0.43 4.03
N GLY A 482 3.28 0.39 4.89
CA GLY A 482 4.21 -0.07 5.95
C GLY A 482 5.67 -0.33 5.52
N GLY A 483 5.94 -0.55 4.23
CA GLY A 483 7.28 -0.87 3.73
C GLY A 483 8.28 0.27 3.89
N THR A 484 8.00 1.42 3.26
CA THR A 484 8.85 2.61 3.34
C THR A 484 9.01 3.17 4.76
N SER A 485 7.96 3.13 5.57
CA SER A 485 8.03 3.56 6.97
C SER A 485 8.99 2.69 7.79
N GLY A 486 9.13 1.41 7.46
CA GLY A 486 10.13 0.52 8.04
C GLY A 486 11.57 1.02 7.86
N LEU A 487 11.91 1.59 6.70
CA LEU A 487 13.26 2.08 6.42
C LEU A 487 13.66 3.21 7.37
N LEU A 488 12.79 4.22 7.52
CA LEU A 488 13.08 5.36 8.40
C LEU A 488 12.97 4.97 9.87
N ALA A 489 11.99 4.17 10.26
CA ALA A 489 11.85 3.71 11.64
C ALA A 489 13.09 2.90 12.09
N ASN A 490 13.64 2.04 11.23
CA ASN A 490 14.86 1.29 11.52
C ASN A 490 16.10 2.19 11.58
N ALA A 491 16.21 3.19 10.68
CA ALA A 491 17.29 4.18 10.75
C ALA A 491 17.27 4.96 12.07
N LEU A 492 16.08 5.39 12.50
CA LEU A 492 15.85 6.05 13.79
C LEU A 492 16.22 5.17 14.98
N LYS A 493 15.73 3.91 15.03
CA LYS A 493 16.08 2.98 16.12
C LYS A 493 17.59 2.74 16.19
N LYS A 494 18.24 2.58 15.03
CA LYS A 494 19.70 2.38 14.96
C LYS A 494 20.43 3.59 15.53
N ALA A 495 20.06 4.80 15.11
CA ALA A 495 20.65 6.04 15.60
C ALA A 495 20.40 6.26 17.10
N ALA A 496 19.17 6.07 17.57
CA ALA A 496 18.82 6.23 18.97
C ALA A 496 19.64 5.29 19.86
N LYS A 497 19.85 4.04 19.42
CA LYS A 497 20.73 3.09 20.12
C LYS A 497 22.21 3.47 20.06
N GLU A 498 22.68 3.98 18.92
CA GLU A 498 24.09 4.39 18.73
C GLU A 498 24.46 5.62 19.55
N TYR A 499 23.55 6.59 19.67
CA TYR A 499 23.75 7.84 20.39
C TYR A 499 23.14 7.85 21.81
N ASN A 500 22.63 6.71 22.27
CA ASN A 500 22.01 6.52 23.58
C ASN A 500 20.88 7.55 23.88
N GLU A 501 20.03 7.80 22.90
CA GLU A 501 18.89 8.71 23.02
C GLU A 501 17.61 7.94 23.39
N PRO A 502 16.75 8.51 24.26
CA PRO A 502 15.52 7.85 24.71
C PRO A 502 14.40 7.98 23.66
N ILE A 503 14.63 7.46 22.46
CA ILE A 503 13.68 7.47 21.36
C ILE A 503 13.48 6.03 20.87
N ASP A 504 12.23 5.59 20.80
CA ASP A 504 11.85 4.40 20.04
C ASP A 504 11.01 4.81 18.82
N ALA A 505 11.08 4.01 17.76
CA ALA A 505 10.34 4.25 16.54
C ALA A 505 9.54 3.03 16.13
N ALA A 506 8.43 3.22 15.44
CA ALA A 506 7.68 2.13 14.82
C ALA A 506 7.27 2.53 13.41
N ALA A 507 7.05 1.52 12.57
CA ALA A 507 6.50 1.69 11.25
C ALA A 507 5.01 1.33 11.26
N GLY A 508 4.21 2.12 10.56
CA GLY A 508 2.80 1.86 10.35
C GLY A 508 2.37 2.09 8.91
N ALA A 509 1.21 1.52 8.58
CA ALA A 509 0.49 1.79 7.35
C ALA A 509 -0.67 2.75 7.63
N TYR A 510 -0.91 3.68 6.72
CA TYR A 510 -2.09 4.52 6.75
C TYR A 510 -3.35 3.64 6.65
N GLY A 511 -4.35 3.87 7.52
CA GLY A 511 -5.51 3.00 7.69
C GLY A 511 -5.41 2.00 8.86
N ALA A 512 -4.21 1.55 9.23
CA ALA A 512 -4.00 0.64 10.37
C ALA A 512 -3.56 1.36 11.67
N HIS A 513 -3.23 2.65 11.58
CA HIS A 513 -2.64 3.44 12.67
C HIS A 513 -3.65 3.92 13.73
N TYR A 514 -4.95 3.87 13.45
CA TYR A 514 -5.96 4.50 14.31
C TYR A 514 -5.93 4.02 15.76
N ASP A 515 -5.79 2.71 15.96
CA ASP A 515 -5.86 2.12 17.30
C ASP A 515 -4.53 2.25 18.07
N MET A 516 -3.41 2.43 17.36
CA MET A 516 -2.06 2.50 17.94
C MET A 516 -1.53 3.93 18.09
N MET A 517 -2.07 4.91 17.36
CA MET A 517 -1.47 6.26 17.34
C MET A 517 -1.43 6.92 18.71
N LYS A 518 -2.37 6.61 19.60
CA LYS A 518 -2.43 7.09 20.99
C LYS A 518 -1.20 6.75 21.84
N ASP A 519 -0.42 5.76 21.42
CA ASP A 519 0.77 5.28 22.16
C ASP A 519 2.06 6.01 21.71
N TYR A 520 1.95 7.01 20.83
CA TYR A 520 3.07 7.74 20.22
C TYR A 520 3.01 9.25 20.49
N ASP A 521 4.18 9.87 20.65
CA ASP A 521 4.33 11.31 20.89
C ASP A 521 4.47 12.12 19.58
N LEU A 522 4.99 11.50 18.53
CA LEU A 522 5.23 12.11 17.22
C LEU A 522 4.85 11.14 16.10
N ILE A 523 4.15 11.67 15.09
CA ILE A 523 3.89 10.96 13.84
C ILE A 523 4.63 11.65 12.68
N VAL A 524 5.44 10.89 11.96
CA VAL A 524 6.17 11.33 10.76
C VAL A 524 5.48 10.74 9.52
N LEU A 525 4.93 11.60 8.67
CA LEU A 525 4.27 11.20 7.43
C LEU A 525 5.27 11.12 6.27
N ALA A 526 5.36 9.94 5.67
CA ALA A 526 6.05 9.75 4.41
C ALA A 526 5.35 10.53 3.27
N PRO A 527 6.06 10.89 2.20
CA PRO A 527 5.58 11.80 1.15
C PRO A 527 4.24 11.38 0.51
N GLN A 528 4.00 10.06 0.40
CA GLN A 528 2.83 9.50 -0.30
C GLN A 528 1.53 9.70 0.48
N VAL A 529 1.61 9.77 1.81
CA VAL A 529 0.46 9.96 2.70
C VAL A 529 0.32 11.40 3.18
N ALA A 530 1.22 12.29 2.77
CA ALA A 530 1.19 13.71 3.12
C ALA A 530 -0.10 14.43 2.65
N SER A 531 -0.78 13.92 1.62
CA SER A 531 -2.10 14.42 1.19
C SER A 531 -3.21 14.20 2.23
N ASN A 532 -3.00 13.30 3.20
CA ASN A 532 -3.92 13.05 4.31
C ASN A 532 -3.55 13.86 5.57
N TYR A 533 -2.59 14.79 5.49
CA TYR A 533 -2.08 15.54 6.64
C TYR A 533 -3.21 16.20 7.43
N GLU A 534 -4.16 16.86 6.77
CA GLU A 534 -5.28 17.54 7.45
C GLU A 534 -6.22 16.57 8.20
N ASP A 535 -6.40 15.35 7.67
CA ASP A 535 -7.25 14.35 8.33
C ASP A 535 -6.55 13.79 9.57
N ILE A 536 -5.25 13.47 9.44
CA ILE A 536 -4.43 12.95 10.55
C ILE A 536 -4.23 14.03 11.61
N LYS A 537 -4.08 15.29 11.19
CA LYS A 537 -3.92 16.43 12.09
C LYS A 537 -5.09 16.55 13.06
N LYS A 538 -6.32 16.37 12.57
CA LYS A 538 -7.51 16.34 13.45
C LYS A 538 -7.46 15.21 14.47
N ASP A 539 -6.96 14.05 14.09
CA ASP A 539 -6.84 12.89 14.98
C ASP A 539 -5.71 13.11 16.01
N THR A 540 -4.56 13.64 15.58
CA THR A 540 -3.42 13.93 16.46
C THR A 540 -3.67 15.10 17.41
N ASP A 541 -4.33 16.18 16.94
CA ASP A 541 -4.64 17.35 17.76
C ASP A 541 -5.58 16.96 18.92
N LYS A 542 -6.52 16.02 18.69
CA LYS A 542 -7.40 15.47 19.74
C LYS A 542 -6.65 14.66 20.81
N LEU A 543 -5.52 14.05 20.43
CA LEU A 543 -4.71 13.19 21.28
C LEU A 543 -3.48 13.90 21.86
N GLY A 544 -3.24 15.18 21.49
CA GLY A 544 -2.04 15.92 21.89
C GLY A 544 -0.75 15.43 21.23
N ILE A 545 -0.84 14.75 20.08
CA ILE A 545 0.29 14.13 19.38
C ILE A 545 0.88 15.13 18.36
N LYS A 546 2.20 15.20 18.24
CA LYS A 546 2.86 16.01 17.21
C LYS A 546 2.77 15.34 15.84
N LEU A 547 2.60 16.13 14.78
CA LEU A 547 2.51 15.63 13.40
C LEU A 547 3.46 16.42 12.50
N VAL A 548 4.31 15.70 11.77
CA VAL A 548 5.21 16.28 10.75
C VAL A 548 5.06 15.51 9.44
N LYS A 549 5.23 16.21 8.31
CA LYS A 549 5.30 15.60 6.98
C LYS A 549 6.66 15.85 6.36
N THR A 550 7.18 14.87 5.65
CA THR A 550 8.46 14.97 4.94
C THR A 550 8.28 15.12 3.44
N GLN A 551 9.24 15.72 2.76
CA GLN A 551 9.33 15.72 1.30
C GLN A 551 10.08 14.47 0.78
N GLY A 552 9.96 14.17 -0.52
CA GLY A 552 10.56 12.98 -1.13
C GLY A 552 12.08 12.84 -0.91
N ALA A 553 12.84 13.85 -1.33
CA ALA A 553 14.30 13.85 -1.20
C ALA A 553 14.75 13.89 0.27
N GLU A 554 14.05 14.66 1.10
CA GLU A 554 14.27 14.72 2.55
C GLU A 554 14.08 13.35 3.19
N TYR A 555 12.95 12.67 2.90
CA TYR A 555 12.65 11.36 3.46
C TYR A 555 13.71 10.33 3.10
N ILE A 556 14.15 10.29 1.84
CA ILE A 556 15.24 9.40 1.42
C ILE A 556 16.53 9.72 2.17
N LYS A 557 16.88 11.01 2.30
CA LYS A 557 18.08 11.40 3.04
C LYS A 557 18.00 10.89 4.48
N LEU A 558 16.87 11.09 5.17
CA LEU A 558 16.66 10.62 6.54
C LEU A 558 16.75 9.08 6.65
N THR A 559 16.27 8.32 5.67
CA THR A 559 16.42 6.84 5.69
C THR A 559 17.86 6.36 5.55
N ARG A 560 18.76 7.19 4.99
CA ARG A 560 20.16 6.86 4.70
C ARG A 560 21.15 7.49 5.69
N ASP A 561 20.70 8.48 6.44
CA ASP A 561 21.48 9.22 7.44
C ASP A 561 20.84 9.01 8.83
N PRO A 562 21.22 7.94 9.55
CA PRO A 562 20.68 7.66 10.88
C PRO A 562 20.84 8.85 11.83
N LYS A 563 22.01 9.50 11.84
CA LYS A 563 22.27 10.69 12.65
C LYS A 563 21.29 11.81 12.27
N GLY A 564 21.23 12.19 10.99
CA GLY A 564 20.31 13.22 10.51
C GLY A 564 18.83 12.91 10.78
N SER A 565 18.43 11.64 10.75
CA SER A 565 17.06 11.22 11.12
C SER A 565 16.74 11.50 12.59
N LEU A 566 17.70 11.25 13.48
CA LEU A 566 17.58 11.49 14.91
C LEU A 566 17.52 13.00 15.21
N GLU A 567 18.39 13.80 14.57
CA GLU A 567 18.38 15.26 14.70
C GLU A 567 17.05 15.86 14.21
N PHE A 568 16.51 15.36 13.10
CA PHE A 568 15.22 15.79 12.56
C PHE A 568 14.07 15.56 13.54
N VAL A 569 14.01 14.37 14.17
CA VAL A 569 12.99 14.02 15.17
C VAL A 569 13.13 14.89 16.41
N LYS A 570 14.36 15.05 16.93
CA LYS A 570 14.63 15.88 18.10
C LYS A 570 14.12 17.31 17.94
N LYS A 571 14.32 17.92 16.77
CA LYS A 571 13.82 19.27 16.45
C LYS A 571 12.30 19.39 16.54
N GLN A 572 11.53 18.31 16.29
CA GLN A 572 10.07 18.37 16.41
C GLN A 572 9.61 18.48 17.87
N PHE A 573 10.45 18.08 18.82
CA PHE A 573 10.17 18.18 20.24
C PHE A 573 10.58 19.53 20.86
N GLU A 574 11.15 20.47 20.08
CA GLU A 574 11.65 21.77 20.58
C GLU A 574 10.57 22.83 20.86
N ASN A 575 9.27 22.53 20.69
CA ASN A 575 8.17 23.48 20.96
C ASN A 575 7.13 22.93 21.94
#